data_AF-A0A2Z5PHR9-F1
#
_entry.id   AF-A0A2Z5PHR9-F1
#
_cell.length_a   1.000
_cell.length_b   1.000
_cell.length_c   1.000
_cell.angle_alpha   90.00
_cell.angle_beta   90.00
_cell.angle_gamma   90.00
#
_symmetry.space_group_name_H-M   'P 1'
#
loop_
_entity.id
_entity.type
_entity.pdbx_description
1 polymer ?
#
loop_
_entity_poly.entity_id
_entity_poly.type
_entity_poly.pdbx_seq_one_letter_code
_entity_poly.pdbx_strand_id
1 'polypeptide(L)' 'MNTLRLTLITDMDCRTARYMLHKLENIDKIRPEILKRAVELDKSFRRTITLSDVEEKIYEKYGKATNLMVNYAIIAEGME' A
#
# COMPACT_ATOMS: atom_id res chain seq x y z
N MET A 1 18.10 3.53 -7.78
CA MET A 1 16.86 2.79 -7.47
C MET A 1 16.29 3.33 -6.19
N ASN A 2 15.09 3.91 -6.24
CA ASN A 2 14.43 4.38 -5.03
C ASN A 2 13.88 3.22 -4.20
N THR A 3 13.76 3.44 -2.89
CA THR A 3 13.17 2.46 -1.96
C THR A 3 11.94 3.06 -1.33
N LEU A 4 10.89 2.24 -1.22
CA LEU A 4 9.67 2.58 -0.51
C LEU A 4 9.63 1.82 0.81
N ARG A 5 9.56 2.57 1.91
CA ARG A 5 9.35 2.02 3.25
C ARG A 5 7.84 2.01 3.53
N LEU A 6 7.32 0.82 3.76
CA LEU A 6 5.93 0.56 4.09
C LEU A 6 5.79 0.17 5.55
N THR A 7 4.72 0.67 6.18
CA THR A 7 4.20 0.19 7.45
C THR A 7 2.81 -0.39 7.20
N LEU A 8 2.65 -1.68 7.49
CA LEU A 8 1.53 -2.50 7.06
C LEU A 8 0.72 -2.97 8.27
N ILE A 9 -0.60 -3.12 8.07
CA ILE A 9 -1.54 -3.62 9.08
C ILE A 9 -1.45 -5.14 9.32
N THR A 10 -0.87 -5.89 8.39
CA THR A 10 -0.69 -7.34 8.50
C THR A 10 0.74 -7.74 8.12
N ASP A 11 1.20 -8.88 8.63
CA ASP A 11 2.52 -9.41 8.31
C ASP A 11 2.52 -10.08 6.93
N MET A 12 3.38 -9.61 6.02
CA MET A 12 3.47 -10.18 4.67
C MET A 12 4.88 -10.06 4.11
N ASP A 13 5.21 -10.86 3.09
CA ASP A 13 6.52 -10.76 2.43
C ASP A 13 6.59 -9.57 1.45
N CYS A 14 7.80 -9.28 0.95
CA CYS A 14 8.00 -8.19 -0.01
C CYS A 14 7.28 -8.43 -1.35
N ARG A 15 7.02 -9.69 -1.72
CA ARG A 15 6.30 -10.04 -2.94
C ARG A 15 4.83 -9.64 -2.82
N THR A 16 4.21 -9.94 -1.69
CA THR A 16 2.83 -9.61 -1.36
C THR A 16 2.67 -8.11 -1.20
N ALA A 17 3.60 -7.44 -0.51
CA ALA A 17 3.59 -5.98 -0.40
C ALA A 17 3.69 -5.27 -1.77
N ARG A 18 4.52 -5.80 -2.67
CA ARG A 18 4.60 -5.32 -4.06
C ARG A 18 3.30 -5.58 -4.83
N TYR A 19 2.70 -6.75 -4.68
CA TYR A 19 1.40 -7.03 -5.29
C TYR A 19 0.33 -6.04 -4.83
N MET A 20 0.30 -5.70 -3.53
CA MET A 20 -0.58 -4.65 -3.00
C MET A 20 -0.27 -3.28 -3.62
N LEU A 21 1.00 -2.92 -3.84
CA LEU A 21 1.37 -1.67 -4.51
C LEU A 21 0.78 -1.59 -5.93
N HIS A 22 0.82 -2.68 -6.71
CA HIS A 22 0.23 -2.70 -8.05
C HIS A 22 -1.29 -2.57 -8.06
N LYS A 23 -1.99 -2.97 -6.98
CA LYS A 23 -3.44 -2.77 -6.88
C LYS A 23 -3.84 -1.30 -6.93
N LEU A 24 -2.96 -0.38 -6.52
CA LEU A 24 -3.24 1.06 -6.57
C LEU A 24 -3.43 1.60 -8.00
N GLU A 25 -2.97 0.91 -9.03
CA GLU A 25 -3.18 1.33 -10.42
C GLU A 25 -4.66 1.31 -10.79
N ASN A 26 -5.44 0.41 -10.19
CA ASN A 26 -6.85 0.15 -10.53
C ASN A 26 -7.84 0.76 -9.53
N ILE A 27 -7.38 1.66 -8.64
CA ILE A 27 -8.26 2.34 -7.69
C ILE A 27 -8.86 3.58 -8.34
N ASP A 28 -10.10 3.46 -8.81
CA ASP A 28 -10.87 4.57 -9.39
C ASP A 28 -11.79 5.26 -8.38
N LYS A 29 -12.26 4.52 -7.37
CA LYS A 29 -13.18 5.01 -6.34
C LYS A 29 -12.73 4.58 -4.96
N ILE A 30 -12.75 5.53 -4.02
CA ILE A 30 -12.43 5.30 -2.63
C ILE A 30 -13.70 5.01 -1.84
N ARG A 31 -13.68 3.89 -1.12
CA ARG A 31 -14.70 3.51 -0.13
C ARG A 31 -14.37 4.12 1.24
N PRO A 32 -15.14 5.09 1.76
CA PRO A 32 -14.82 5.79 3.01
C PRO A 32 -14.65 4.86 4.22
N GLU A 33 -15.45 3.81 4.30
CA GLU A 33 -15.41 2.82 5.37
C GLU A 33 -14.09 2.05 5.41
N ILE A 34 -13.51 1.72 4.26
CA ILE A 34 -12.20 1.06 4.16
C ILE A 34 -11.08 2.05 4.45
N LEU A 35 -11.20 3.28 3.94
CA LEU A 35 -10.21 4.32 4.20
C LEU A 35 -10.10 4.61 5.69
N LYS A 36 -11.23 4.73 6.39
CA LYS A 36 -11.28 4.90 7.84
C LYS A 36 -10.49 3.80 8.55
N ARG A 37 -10.75 2.53 8.21
CA ARG A 37 -10.04 1.39 8.80
C ARG A 37 -8.54 1.42 8.50
N ALA A 38 -8.16 1.75 7.26
CA ALA A 38 -6.76 1.88 6.87
C ALA A 38 -6.03 2.98 7.66
N VAL A 39 -6.73 4.05 8.07
CA VAL A 39 -6.18 5.09 8.94
C VAL A 39 -6.04 4.58 10.38
N GLU A 40 -7.08 3.95 10.92
CA GLU A 40 -7.21 3.61 12.35
C GLU A 40 -6.41 2.37 12.79
N LEU A 41 -6.24 1.38 11.91
CA LEU A 41 -5.53 0.14 12.25
C LEU A 41 -4.04 0.39 12.49
N ASP A 42 -3.48 -0.33 13.47
CA ASP A 42 -2.05 -0.29 13.77
C ASP A 42 -1.23 -0.85 12.61
N LYS A 43 -0.11 -0.19 12.30
CA LYS A 43 0.75 -0.49 11.14
C LYS A 43 2.14 -0.91 11.62
N SER A 44 2.19 -1.94 12.45
CA SER A 44 3.42 -2.36 13.12
C SER A 44 4.39 -3.12 12.21
N PHE A 45 3.91 -3.70 11.11
CA PHE A 45 4.75 -4.52 10.22
C PHE A 45 5.49 -3.65 9.21
N ARG A 46 6.82 -3.58 9.34
CA ARG A 46 7.68 -2.80 8.44
C ARG A 46 8.16 -3.63 7.27
N ARG A 47 8.09 -3.08 6.07
CA ARG A 47 8.68 -3.65 4.85
C ARG A 47 9.35 -2.58 4.01
N THR A 48 10.45 -2.93 3.36
CA THR A 48 11.12 -2.06 2.40
C THR A 48 11.16 -2.77 1.06
N ILE A 49 10.66 -2.11 0.03
CA ILE A 49 10.73 -2.61 -1.34
C ILE A 49 11.55 -1.64 -2.19
N THR A 50 12.42 -2.19 -3.02
CA THR A 50 13.09 -1.43 -4.08
C THR A 50 12.12 -1.28 -5.24
N LEU A 51 11.93 -0.03 -5.68
CA LEU A 51 11.03 0.30 -6.78
C LEU A 51 11.78 0.17 -8.12
N SER A 52 11.08 -0.40 -9.09
CA SER A 52 11.33 -0.26 -10.52
C SER A 52 10.75 1.04 -11.04
N ASP A 53 11.14 1.44 -12.25
CA ASP A 53 10.66 2.65 -12.93
C ASP A 53 9.13 2.68 -13.08
N VAL A 54 8.47 1.52 -13.16
CA VAL A 54 7.00 1.42 -13.22
C VAL A 54 6.40 1.69 -11.84
N GLU A 55 6.96 1.09 -10.80
CA GLU A 55 6.48 1.27 -9.42
C GLU A 55 6.74 2.68 -8.89
N GLU A 56 7.78 3.36 -9.39
CA GLU A 56 8.02 4.78 -9.11
C GLU A 56 6.86 5.65 -9.60
N LYS A 57 6.26 5.36 -10.76
CA LYS A 57 5.08 6.08 -11.26
C LYS A 57 3.85 5.88 -10.38
N ILE A 58 3.67 4.66 -9.84
CA ILE A 58 2.60 4.39 -8.87
C ILE A 58 2.82 5.25 -7.62
N TYR A 59 4.05 5.27 -7.10
CA TYR A 59 4.38 6.09 -5.95
C TYR A 59 4.19 7.59 -6.23
N GLU A 60 4.59 8.11 -7.38
CA GLU A 60 4.43 9.52 -7.74
C GLU A 60 2.96 9.97 -7.79
N LYS A 61 2.05 9.09 -8.27
CA LYS A 61 0.61 9.36 -8.31
C LYS A 61 0.02 9.66 -6.93
N TYR A 62 0.46 8.94 -5.90
CA TYR A 62 -0.09 9.05 -4.53
C TYR A 62 0.84 9.77 -3.54
N GLY A 63 2.13 9.89 -3.86
CA GLY A 63 3.17 10.47 -3.02
C GLY A 63 3.19 9.88 -1.61
N LYS A 64 3.12 10.75 -0.61
CA LYS A 64 3.11 10.37 0.81
C LYS A 64 1.90 9.51 1.21
N ALA A 65 0.81 9.56 0.45
CA ALA A 65 -0.37 8.74 0.71
C ALA A 65 -0.19 7.28 0.28
N THR A 66 0.87 6.93 -0.46
CA THR A 66 1.10 5.57 -0.96
C THR A 66 1.02 4.52 0.15
N ASN A 67 1.61 4.76 1.31
CA ASN A 67 1.57 3.81 2.41
C ASN A 67 0.13 3.59 2.94
N LEU A 68 -0.67 4.66 3.06
CA LEU A 68 -2.07 4.55 3.45
C LEU A 68 -2.87 3.78 2.38
N MET A 69 -2.61 4.07 1.12
CA MET A 69 -3.31 3.46 0.00
C MET A 69 -2.94 1.98 -0.21
N VAL A 70 -1.72 1.58 0.13
CA VAL A 70 -1.33 0.16 0.23
C VAL A 70 -2.14 -0.53 1.33
N ASN A 71 -2.26 0.08 2.51
CA ASN A 71 -3.11 -0.48 3.58
C ASN A 71 -4.60 -0.50 3.20
N TYR A 72 -5.07 0.50 2.46
CA TYR A 72 -6.42 0.49 1.88
C TYR A 72 -6.60 -0.74 0.97
N ALA A 73 -5.62 -1.02 0.09
CA ALA A 73 -5.67 -2.18 -0.80
C ALA A 73 -5.69 -3.51 -0.01
N ILE A 74 -4.90 -3.63 1.06
CA ILE A 74 -4.89 -4.82 1.94
C ILE A 74 -6.30 -5.11 2.49
N ILE A 75 -6.96 -4.09 3.04
CA ILE A 75 -8.31 -4.23 3.58
C ILE A 75 -9.32 -4.49 2.46
N ALA A 76 -9.18 -3.81 1.32
CA ALA A 76 -10.07 -3.99 0.18
C ALA A 76 -10.04 -5.41 -0.40
N GLU A 77 -8.89 -6.08 -0.32
CA GLU A 77 -8.68 -7.47 -0.75
C GLU A 77 -8.98 -8.50 0.37
N GLY A 78 -9.36 -8.05 1.58
CA GLY A 78 -9.67 -8.94 2.71
C GLY A 78 -8.45 -9.65 3.29
N MET A 79 -7.28 -9.04 3.18
CA MET A 79 -5.99 -9.58 3.63
C MET A 79 -5.52 -8.93 4.94
N GLU A 80 -6.44 -8.43 5.77
CA GLU A 80 -6.12 -7.84 7.08
C GLU A 80 -5.97 -8.90 8.18
#